data_AF-A0AAV5CHI6-F1
#
_entry.id   AF-A0AAV5CHI6-F1
#
_cell.length_a   1.000
_cell.length_b   1.000
_cell.length_c   1.000
_cell.angle_alpha   90.00
_cell.angle_beta   90.00
_cell.angle_gamma   90.00
#
_symmetry.space_group_name_H-M   'P 1'
#
loop_
_entity.id
_entity.type
_entity.pdbx_description
1 polymer ?
#
loop_
_entity_poly.entity_id
_entity_poly.type
_entity_poly.pdbx_seq_one_letter_code
_entity_poly.pdbx_strand_id
1 'polypeptide(L)' 'MEYRNREDFRHDVVQIQLNAHYYNDGRNPAIPPLADQLVELCDHLLKLNAELLDEAEYAIED' A
#
# COMPACT_ATOMS: atom_id res chain seq x y z
N MET A 1 -9.37 -12.15 -8.99
CA MET A 1 -8.57 -11.39 -8.01
C MET A 1 -8.78 -9.91 -8.29
N GLU A 2 -8.92 -9.09 -7.26
CA GLU A 2 -9.09 -7.64 -7.37
C GLU A 2 -7.79 -6.95 -7.78
N TYR A 3 -6.65 -7.45 -7.28
CA TYR A 3 -5.31 -7.03 -7.69
C TYR A 3 -4.63 -8.14 -8.49
N ARG A 4 -4.01 -7.77 -9.61
CA ARG A 4 -3.21 -8.70 -10.43
C ARG A 4 -1.72 -8.61 -10.13
N ASN A 5 -1.26 -7.44 -9.68
CA ASN A 5 0.11 -7.19 -9.26
C ASN A 5 0.12 -6.30 -8.01
N ARG A 6 1.29 -6.23 -7.38
CA ARG A 6 1.51 -5.43 -6.17
C ARG A 6 1.38 -3.93 -6.42
N GLU A 7 1.57 -3.44 -7.64
CA GLU A 7 1.44 -2.01 -7.94
C GLU A 7 -0.02 -1.57 -7.88
N ASP A 8 -0.95 -2.40 -8.39
CA ASP A 8 -2.39 -2.17 -8.25
C ASP A 8 -2.79 -2.16 -6.77
N PHE A 9 -2.29 -3.11 -5.99
CA PHE A 9 -2.51 -3.16 -4.55
C PHE A 9 -1.92 -1.94 -3.83
N ARG A 10 -0.67 -1.56 -4.16
CA ARG A 10 0.03 -0.43 -3.55
C ARG A 10 -0.66 0.89 -3.86
N HIS A 11 -1.24 1.03 -5.05
CA HIS A 11 -2.01 2.22 -5.43
C HIS A 11 -3.15 2.49 -4.43
N ASP A 12 -3.92 1.45 -4.10
CA ASP A 12 -5.04 1.57 -3.15
C ASP A 12 -4.57 1.81 -1.71
N VAL A 13 -3.44 1.22 -1.31
CA VAL A 13 -2.83 1.48 -0.01
C VAL A 13 -2.40 2.95 0.12
N VAL A 14 -1.79 3.53 -0.92
CA VAL A 14 -1.43 4.96 -0.94
C VAL A 14 -2.68 5.85 -0.89
N GLN A 15 -3.81 5.42 -1.46
CA GLN A 15 -5.06 6.17 -1.35
C GLN A 15 -5.56 6.30 0.10
N ILE A 16 -5.25 5.34 0.99
CA ILE A 16 -5.53 5.45 2.43
C ILE A 16 -4.77 6.63 3.03
N GLN A 17 -3.47 6.75 2.73
CA GLN A 17 -2.64 7.87 3.19
C GLN A 17 -3.17 9.21 2.68
N LEU A 18 -3.45 9.31 1.38
CA LEU A 18 -4.00 10.53 0.80
C LEU A 18 -5.32 10.95 1.47
N ASN A 19 -6.22 9.99 1.69
CA ASN A 19 -7.49 10.24 2.36
C ASN A 19 -7.29 10.62 3.83
N ALA A 20 -6.33 9.98 4.52
CA ALA A 20 -6.01 10.29 5.90
C ALA A 20 -5.60 11.76 6.04
N HIS A 21 -4.68 12.25 5.21
CA HIS A 21 -4.29 13.66 5.17
C HIS A 21 -5.47 14.56 4.79
N TYR A 22 -6.21 14.25 3.72
CA TYR A 22 -7.31 15.09 3.23
C TYR A 22 -8.44 15.29 4.25
N TYR A 23 -8.80 14.24 5.00
CA TYR A 23 -9.97 14.28 5.90
C TYR A 23 -9.63 14.54 7.37
N ASN A 24 -8.37 14.34 7.78
CA ASN A 24 -7.99 14.41 9.19
C ASN A 24 -7.03 15.54 9.54
N ASP A 25 -6.55 16.32 8.56
CA ASP A 25 -5.81 17.54 8.85
C ASP A 25 -6.64 18.48 9.75
N GLY A 26 -6.07 18.87 10.89
CA GLY A 26 -6.72 19.67 11.94
C GLY A 26 -7.85 18.99 12.74
N ARG A 27 -8.38 17.83 12.33
CA ARG A 27 -9.45 17.11 13.04
C ARG A 27 -8.92 16.02 13.96
N ASN A 28 -8.14 15.11 13.40
CA ASN A 28 -7.57 13.96 14.10
C ASN A 28 -6.07 13.89 13.75
N PRO A 29 -5.23 14.74 14.37
CA PRO A 29 -3.85 14.96 13.94
C PRO A 29 -2.95 13.71 14.07
N ALA A 30 -3.36 12.70 14.84
CA ALA A 30 -2.64 11.44 14.95
C ALA A 30 -2.89 10.47 13.78
N ILE A 31 -3.98 10.65 13.01
CA ILE A 31 -4.35 9.72 11.92
C ILE A 31 -3.41 9.82 10.72
N PRO A 32 -3.05 11.01 10.19
CA PRO A 32 -2.14 11.09 9.05
C PRO A 32 -0.78 10.43 9.29
N PRO A 33 -0.08 10.65 10.44
CA PRO A 33 1.16 9.95 10.74
C PRO A 33 1.03 8.42 10.84
N LEU A 34 -0.13 7.92 11.30
CA LEU A 34 -0.37 6.47 11.32
C LEU A 34 -0.56 5.91 9.90
N ALA A 35 -1.21 6.66 9.02
CA ALA A 35 -1.35 6.27 7.62
C ALA A 35 -0.01 6.33 6.86
N ASP A 36 0.86 7.29 7.21
CA ASP A 36 2.24 7.32 6.70
C ASP A 36 3.00 6.05 7.09
N GLN A 37 2.94 5.66 8.37
CA GLN A 37 3.57 4.43 8.87
C GLN A 37 3.00 3.16 8.22
N LEU A 38 1.70 3.13 7.93
CA LEU A 38 1.06 2.02 7.21
C LEU A 38 1.67 1.84 5.81
N VAL A 39 1.81 2.93 5.05
CA VAL A 39 2.41 2.89 3.71
C VAL A 39 3.88 2.47 3.79
N GLU A 40 4.65 3.02 4.74
CA GLU A 40 6.06 2.63 4.92
C GLU A 40 6.22 1.13 5.25
N LEU A 41 5.38 0.59 6.14
CA LEU A 41 5.38 -0.83 6.47
C LEU A 41 4.99 -1.68 5.26
N CYS A 42 3.99 -1.25 4.50
CA CYS A 42 3.55 -1.92 3.29
C CYS A 42 4.70 -1.98 2.26
N ASP A 43 5.34 -0.84 1.98
CA ASP A 43 6.46 -0.77 1.04
C ASP A 43 7.64 -1.65 1.48
N HIS A 44 7.92 -1.68 2.79
CA HIS A 44 8.94 -2.56 3.34
C HIS A 44 8.61 -4.04 3.09
N LEU A 45 7.37 -4.46 3.36
CA LEU A 45 6.94 -5.85 3.18
C LEU A 45 6.87 -6.26 1.70
N LEU A 46 6.41 -5.37 0.82
CA LEU A 46 6.42 -5.61 -0.63
C LEU A 46 7.85 -5.82 -1.14
N LYS A 47 8.80 -5.02 -0.65
CA LYS A 47 10.22 -5.18 -0.99
C LYS A 47 10.82 -6.46 -0.42
N LEU A 48 10.50 -6.80 0.83
CA LEU A 48 11.02 -8.01 1.49
C LEU A 48 10.56 -9.28 0.77
N ASN A 49 9.35 -9.28 0.24
CA ASN A 49 8.74 -10.43 -0.45
C ASN A 49 8.86 -10.33 -1.98
N ALA A 50 9.76 -9.51 -2.51
CA ALA A 50 9.76 -9.17 -3.93
C ALA A 50 9.88 -10.38 -4.85
N GLU A 51 10.80 -11.31 -4.55
CA GLU A 51 11.02 -12.53 -5.35
C GLU A 51 9.78 -13.43 -5.38
N LEU A 52 9.16 -13.66 -4.22
CA LEU A 52 7.94 -14.47 -4.10
C LEU A 52 6.77 -13.84 -4.88
N LEU A 53 6.64 -12.53 -4.79
CA LEU A 53 5.60 -11.81 -5.50
C LEU A 53 5.87 -11.80 -7.02
N ASP A 54 7.13 -11.73 -7.47
CA ASP A 54 7.47 -11.76 -8.90
C ASP A 54 7.04 -13.09 -9.53
N GLU A 55 7.31 -14.21 -8.84
CA GLU A 55 6.89 -15.55 -9.28
C GLU A 55 5.36 -15.68 -9.31
N ALA A 56 4.68 -15.18 -8.28
CA ALA A 56 3.22 -15.26 -8.20
C ALA A 56 2.53 -14.39 -9.25
N GLU A 57 3.04 -13.17 -9.50
CA GLU A 57 2.51 -12.25 -10.50
C GLU A 57 2.71 -12.79 -11.91
N TYR A 58 3.89 -13.37 -12.21
CA TYR A 58 4.14 -14.03 -13.49
C TYR A 58 3.16 -15.19 -13.74
N ALA A 59 2.91 -16.03 -12.73
CA ALA A 59 1.98 -17.16 -12.83
C ALA A 59 0.50 -16.74 -13.01
N ILE A 60 0.17 -15.47 -12.81
CA ILE A 60 -1.18 -14.91 -13.05
C ILE A 60 -1.31 -14.40 -14.49
N GLU A 61 -0.21 -14.02 -15.14
CA GLU A 61 -0.17 -13.50 -16.51
C GLU A 61 -0.08 -14.61 -17.58
N ASP A 62 0.46 -15.78 -17.23
CA ASP A 62 0.49 -17.02 -18.07
C ASP A 62 -0.84 -17.80 -18.06
#